data_AF-A0A847GJ85-F1
#
_entry.id   AF-A0A847GJ85-F1
#
_cell.length_a   1.000
_cell.length_b   1.000
_cell.length_c   1.000
_cell.angle_alpha   90.00
_cell.angle_beta   90.00
_cell.angle_gamma   90.00
#
_symmetry.space_group_name_H-M   'P 1'
#
loop_
_entity.id
_entity.type
_entity.pdbx_description
1 polymer ?
#
loop_
_entity_poly.entity_id
_entity_poly.type
_entity_poly.pdbx_seq_one_letter_code
_entity_poly.pdbx_strand_id
1 'polypeptide(L)' 'MIAKAVGTIDGDVIRLDQPLGLPHASRVELTITPLDVSHGGWDEFMDDLERLCDEQPVGSGGKRYTRDELHERR' A
#
# COMPACT_ATOMS: atom_id res chain seq x y z
N MET A 1 -8.80 -28.42 17.77
CA MET A 1 -9.39 -27.33 16.98
C MET A 1 -8.26 -26.69 16.20
N ILE A 2 -8.30 -26.72 14.87
CA ILE A 2 -7.26 -26.10 14.04
C ILE A 2 -7.72 -24.68 13.76
N ALA A 3 -7.02 -23.69 14.31
CA ALA A 3 -7.32 -22.28 14.11
C ALA A 3 -6.32 -21.70 13.10
N LYS A 4 -6.83 -21.17 11.99
CA LYS A 4 -6.03 -20.50 10.97
C LYS A 4 -5.99 -19.01 11.29
N ALA A 5 -4.80 -18.42 11.34
CA ALA A 5 -4.63 -16.99 11.50
C ALA A 5 -3.71 -16.45 10.41
N VAL A 6 -3.94 -15.18 10.07
CA VAL A 6 -3.10 -14.42 9.14
C VAL A 6 -2.33 -13.40 9.96
N GLY A 7 -1.12 -13.10 9.49
CA GLY A 7 -0.25 -12.15 10.15
C GLY A 7 0.92 -11.78 9.26
N THR A 8 1.63 -10.75 9.68
CA THR A 8 2.83 -10.25 9.00
C THR A 8 4.07 -10.68 9.78
N ILE A 9 5.12 -11.05 9.06
CA ILE A 9 6.45 -11.30 9.64
C ILE A 9 7.14 -9.94 9.78
N ASP A 10 7.41 -9.53 11.02
CA ASP A 10 8.10 -8.28 11.38
C ASP A 10 9.43 -8.66 12.07
N GLY A 11 10.47 -8.88 11.26
CA GLY A 11 11.74 -9.47 11.71
C GLY A 11 11.56 -10.91 12.18
N ASP A 12 11.96 -11.19 13.43
CA ASP A 12 11.86 -12.52 14.05
C ASP A 12 10.51 -12.77 14.76
N VAL A 13 9.57 -11.82 14.65
CA VAL A 13 8.28 -11.88 15.33
C VAL A 13 7.14 -11.96 14.31
N ILE A 14 6.24 -12.91 14.52
CA ILE A 14 4.99 -13.02 13.74
C ILE A 14 3.92 -12.19 14.45
N ARG A 15 3.49 -11.10 13.82
CA ARG A 15 2.39 -10.27 14.31
C ARG A 15 1.11 -10.73 13.63
N LEU A 16 0.22 -11.31 14.42
CA LEU A 16 -1.09 -11.75 13.94
C LEU A 16 -2.00 -10.53 13.75
N ASP A 17 -2.76 -10.52 12.67
CA ASP A 17 -3.74 -9.46 12.41
C ASP A 17 -4.92 -9.55 13.38
N GLN A 18 -5.19 -10.76 13.90
CA GLN A 18 -6.23 -11.04 14.87
C GLN A 18 -5.71 -11.92 16.02
N PRO A 19 -6.14 -11.64 17.27
CA PRO A 19 -5.75 -12.44 18.42
C PRO A 19 -6.40 -13.84 18.35
N LEU A 20 -5.57 -14.87 18.50
CA LEU A 20 -5.96 -16.28 18.43
C LEU A 20 -6.59 -16.81 19.74
N GLY A 21 -6.58 -16.02 20.82
CA GLY A 21 -7.15 -16.41 22.12
C GLY A 21 -6.46 -17.59 22.80
N LEU A 22 -5.21 -17.88 22.45
CA LEU A 22 -4.45 -18.99 23.02
C LEU A 22 -3.83 -18.62 24.38
N PRO A 23 -3.73 -19.57 25.33
CA PRO A 23 -3.00 -19.37 26.58
C PRO A 23 -1.54 -18.97 26.33
N HIS A 24 -0.95 -18.25 27.29
CA HIS A 24 0.46 -17.88 27.24
C HIS A 24 1.35 -19.14 27.11
N ALA A 25 2.40 -19.07 26.28
CA ALA A 25 3.33 -20.17 25.98
C ALA A 25 2.70 -21.44 25.36
N SER A 26 1.60 -21.29 24.61
CA SER A 26 1.02 -22.39 23.84
C SER A 26 1.94 -22.82 22.69
N ARG A 27 2.22 -24.12 22.59
CA ARG A 27 3.01 -24.69 21.49
C ARG A 27 2.11 -24.82 20.26
N VAL A 28 2.50 -24.19 19.15
CA VAL A 28 1.77 -24.22 17.87
C VAL A 28 2.67 -24.76 16.77
N GLU A 29 2.08 -25.47 15.83
CA GLU A 29 2.72 -25.82 14.55
C GLU A 29 2.46 -24.68 13.57
N LEU A 30 3.50 -24.23 12.87
CA LEU A 30 3.45 -23.06 12.01
C LEU A 30 3.62 -23.48 10.55
N THR A 31 2.68 -23.08 9.69
CA THR A 31 2.79 -23.24 8.24
C THR A 31 2.84 -21.86 7.60
N ILE A 32 3.96 -21.52 6.97
CA ILE A 32 4.12 -20.24 6.26
C ILE A 32 3.68 -20.45 4.83
N THR A 33 2.63 -19.74 4.42
CA THR A 33 2.26 -19.62 3.00
C THR A 33 2.51 -18.18 2.60
N PRO A 34 3.45 -17.90 1.68
CA PRO A 34 3.62 -16.55 1.17
C PRO A 34 2.30 -16.11 0.55
N LEU A 35 1.71 -15.06 1.12
CA LEU A 35 0.58 -14.40 0.51
C LEU A 35 1.15 -13.51 -0.59
N ASP A 36 0.57 -13.62 -1.78
CA ASP A 36 0.87 -12.70 -2.86
C ASP A 36 0.28 -11.33 -2.50
N VAL A 37 1.03 -10.60 -1.68
CA VAL A 37 0.89 -9.15 -1.55
C VAL A 37 1.43 -8.58 -2.84
N SER A 38 0.63 -8.71 -3.89
CA SER A 38 0.89 -8.00 -5.12
C SER A 38 1.01 -6.52 -4.73
N HIS A 39 2.23 -6.00 -4.76
CA HIS A 39 2.53 -4.59 -4.98
C HIS A 39 2.04 -4.13 -6.37
N GLY A 40 1.19 -4.92 -7.03
CA GLY A 40 0.87 -4.86 -8.45
C GLY A 40 -0.01 -3.69 -8.86
N GLY A 41 -0.45 -2.86 -7.92
CA GLY A 41 -1.15 -1.63 -8.26
C GLY A 41 -0.27 -0.38 -8.19
N TRP A 42 0.86 -0.41 -7.48
CA TRP A 42 1.66 0.81 -7.30
C TRP A 42 2.47 1.13 -8.55
N ASP A 43 3.13 0.13 -9.13
CA ASP A 43 3.90 0.33 -10.36
C ASP A 43 2.97 0.66 -11.54
N GLU A 44 1.84 -0.05 -11.67
CA GLU A 44 0.81 0.25 -12.69
C GLU A 44 0.21 1.66 -12.51
N PHE A 45 -0.04 2.09 -11.26
CA PHE A 45 -0.49 3.45 -10.97
C PHE A 45 0.55 4.52 -11.35
N MET A 46 1.83 4.26 -11.08
CA MET A 46 2.91 5.18 -11.41
C MET A 46 3.11 5.30 -12.92
N ASP A 47 3.03 4.18 -13.65
CA ASP A 47 3.07 4.15 -15.12
C ASP A 47 1.89 4.94 -15.73
N ASP A 48 0.69 4.77 -15.18
CA ASP A 48 -0.50 5.52 -15.61
C ASP A 48 -0.39 7.02 -15.33
N LEU A 49 0.21 7.40 -14.19
CA LEU A 49 0.44 8.79 -13.83
C LEU A 49 1.47 9.46 -14.75
N GLU A 50 2.56 8.76 -15.09
CA GLU A 50 3.57 9.25 -16.03
C GLU A 50 2.96 9.46 -17.41
N ARG A 51 2.20 8.48 -17.91
CA ARG A 51 1.45 8.60 -19.17
C ARG A 51 0.49 9.79 -19.18
N LEU A 52 -0.25 10.03 -18.09
CA LEU A 52 -1.14 11.19 -17.99
C LEU A 52 -0.36 12.51 -18.08
N CYS A 53 0.83 12.58 -17.49
CA CYS A 53 1.67 13.78 -17.54
C CYS A 53 2.22 14.04 -18.95
N ASP A 54 2.52 12.99 -19.71
CA ASP A 54 2.97 13.08 -21.10
C ASP A 54 1.82 13.43 -22.07
N GLU A 55 0.63 12.86 -21.86
CA GLU A 55 -0.55 13.12 -22.69
C GLU A 55 -1.19 14.50 -22.41
N GLN A 56 -1.17 14.93 -21.15
CA GLN A 56 -1.71 16.22 -20.71
C GLN A 56 -0.64 17.02 -19.96
N PRO A 57 0.41 17.49 -20.65
CA PRO A 57 1.40 18.33 -20.01
C PRO A 57 0.70 19.60 -19.52
N VAL A 58 0.82 19.89 -18.22
CA VAL A 58 0.30 21.13 -17.64
C VAL A 58 1.08 22.30 -18.25
N GLY A 59 0.51 22.89 -19.29
CA GLY A 59 1.02 24.04 -20.00
C GLY A 59 0.94 25.32 -19.17
N SER A 60 1.71 25.42 -18.09
CA SER A 60 1.82 26.64 -17.28
C SER A 60 2.51 27.79 -18.04
N GLY A 61 3.16 27.49 -19.17
CA GLY A 61 3.94 28.45 -19.95
C GLY A 61 5.15 29.00 -19.17
N GLY A 62 5.63 28.26 -18.15
CA GLY A 62 6.70 28.69 -17.25
C GLY A 62 6.28 29.75 -16.23
N LYS A 63 5.00 30.12 -16.16
CA LYS A 63 4.48 31.07 -15.18
C LYS A 63 4.07 30.32 -13.92
N ARG A 64 4.75 30.62 -12.82
CA ARG A 64 4.31 30.21 -11.48
C ARG A 64 3.10 31.06 -11.12
N TYR A 65 1.93 30.42 -11.09
CA TYR A 65 0.74 31.02 -10.53
C TYR A 65 0.71 30.74 -9.04
N THR A 66 0.42 31.77 -8.27
CA THR A 66 0.02 31.67 -6.87
C THR A 66 -1.34 30.98 -6.78
N ARG A 67 -1.67 30.47 -5.59
CA ARG A 67 -2.96 29.80 -5.34
C ARG A 67 -4.14 30.69 -5.74
N ASP A 68 -4.05 31.99 -5.47
CA ASP A 68 -5.14 32.94 -5.71
C ASP A 68 -5.33 33.18 -7.22
N GLU A 69 -4.25 33.26 -8.00
CA GLU A 69 -4.29 33.39 -9.46
C GLU A 69 -4.88 32.16 -10.18
N LEU A 70 -4.81 30.97 -9.58
CA LEU A 70 -5.47 29.76 -10.11
C LEU A 70 -6.99 29.78 -9.92
N HIS A 71 -7.48 30.41 -8.84
CA HIS A 71 -8.91 30.46 -8.54
C HIS A 71 -9.68 31.42 -9.47
N GLU A 72 -9.01 32.44 -10.00
CA GLU A 72 -9.63 33.48 -10.85
C GLU A 72 -9.78 33.08 -12.33
N ARG A 73 -9.25 31.92 -12.75
CA ARG A 73 -9.23 31.46 -14.15
C ARG A 73 -10.38 30.54 -14.55
N ARG A 74 -11.34 30.31 -13.66
CA ARG A 74 -12.49 29.44 -13.89
C ARG A 74 -13.74 30.25 -14.25
#